data_AF-A0A661QHK8-F1
#
_entry.id   AF-A0A661QHK8-F1
#
_cell.length_a   1.000
_cell.length_b   1.000
_cell.length_c   1.000
_cell.angle_alpha   90.00
_cell.angle_beta   90.00
_cell.angle_gamma   90.00
#
_symmetry.space_group_name_H-M   'P 1'
#
loop_
_entity.id
_entity.type
_entity.pdbx_description
1 polymer ?
#
loop_
_entity_poly.entity_id
_entity_poly.type
_entity_poly.pdbx_seq_one_letter_code
_entity_poly.pdbx_strand_id
1 'polypeptide(L)'
;MSTDNSGNLNTTNKKFPSDHTKQIIFSIRRLIQASELYTKELNKKYQVSSAQLNCILILYEYGPLPPSKIANHMMVKSSTVTGVVDRLEKKGL
;
A
#
# COMPACT_ATOMS: atom_id res chain seq x y z
N MET A 1 -15.21 46.47 38.88
CA MET A 1 -13.94 45.87 39.34
C MET A 1 -14.20 44.38 39.54
N SER A 2 -13.92 43.56 38.52
CA SER A 2 -12.66 42.83 38.29
C SER A 2 -12.87 41.37 38.73
N THR A 3 -13.30 40.48 37.84
CA THR A 3 -12.47 39.55 37.02
C THR A 3 -11.55 38.64 37.83
N ASP A 4 -11.86 37.34 37.81
CA ASP A 4 -11.00 36.23 37.35
C ASP A 4 -11.77 34.92 37.62
N ASN A 5 -12.19 34.08 36.67
CA ASN A 5 -11.59 33.56 35.44
C ASN A 5 -10.17 33.01 35.60
N SER A 6 -10.05 31.77 36.08
CA SER A 6 -9.11 30.80 35.50
C SER A 6 -9.28 29.40 36.10
N GLY A 7 -9.89 28.52 35.33
CA GLY A 7 -9.94 27.08 35.58
C GLY A 7 -10.31 26.34 34.31
N ASN A 8 -9.62 26.67 33.20
CA ASN A 8 -9.83 26.08 31.89
C ASN A 8 -9.47 24.59 31.92
N LEU A 9 -10.47 23.73 32.17
CA LEU A 9 -10.42 22.32 31.84
C LEU A 9 -10.50 22.19 30.31
N ASN A 10 -9.37 22.37 29.63
CA ASN A 10 -9.18 21.95 28.25
C ASN A 10 -9.26 20.42 28.19
N THR A 11 -10.47 19.87 28.30
CA THR A 11 -10.78 18.51 27.89
C THR A 11 -10.74 18.52 26.37
N THR A 12 -9.57 18.17 25.84
CA THR A 12 -9.42 17.89 24.41
C THR A 12 -10.43 16.81 24.06
N ASN A 13 -11.52 17.23 23.44
CA ASN A 13 -12.64 16.39 23.04
C ASN A 13 -12.16 15.47 21.91
N LYS A 14 -11.46 14.40 22.30
CA LYS A 14 -10.93 13.39 21.39
C LYS A 14 -12.11 12.58 20.88
N LYS A 15 -12.75 13.08 19.83
CA LYS A 15 -13.87 12.44 19.13
C LYS A 15 -13.40 11.05 18.69
N PHE A 16 -13.81 10.01 19.41
CA PHE A 16 -13.50 8.64 19.05
C PHE A 16 -14.06 8.33 17.66
N PRO A 17 -13.34 7.56 16.82
CA PRO A 17 -13.85 7.18 15.50
C PRO A 17 -15.23 6.52 15.68
N SER A 18 -16.20 6.91 14.85
CA SER A 18 -17.50 6.22 14.80
C SER A 18 -17.28 4.74 14.51
N ASP A 19 -18.20 3.87 14.94
CA ASP A 19 -18.04 2.43 14.74
C ASP A 19 -17.89 2.05 13.26
N HIS A 20 -18.48 2.82 12.35
CA HIS A 20 -18.26 2.71 10.91
C HIS A 20 -16.80 2.98 10.51
N THR A 21 -16.16 4.02 11.05
CA THR A 21 -14.74 4.28 10.79
C THR A 21 -13.86 3.13 11.27
N LYS A 22 -14.17 2.52 12.42
CA LYS A 22 -13.43 1.34 12.92
C LYS A 22 -13.59 0.15 11.99
N GLN A 23 -14.80 -0.10 11.47
CA GLN A 23 -15.05 -1.20 10.52
C GLN A 23 -14.32 -1.01 9.19
N ILE A 24 -14.26 0.23 8.67
CA ILE A 24 -13.50 0.55 7.45
C ILE A 24 -12.00 0.26 7.67
N ILE A 25 -11.43 0.75 8.76
CA ILE A 25 -10.02 0.51 9.10
C ILE A 25 -9.73 -0.99 9.24
N PHE A 26 -10.61 -1.72 9.92
CA PHE A 26 -10.49 -3.17 10.07
C PHE A 26 -10.52 -3.90 8.72
N SER A 27 -11.42 -3.48 7.82
CA SER A 27 -11.53 -4.07 6.48
C SER A 27 -10.28 -3.81 5.64
N ILE A 28 -9.73 -2.59 5.68
CA ILE A 28 -8.46 -2.26 5.01
C ILE A 28 -7.32 -3.14 5.55
N ARG A 29 -7.20 -3.29 6.87
CA ARG A 29 -6.16 -4.14 7.47
C ARG A 29 -6.30 -5.62 7.08
N ARG A 30 -7.54 -6.12 6.94
CA ARG A 30 -7.78 -7.48 6.46
C ARG A 30 -7.33 -7.67 5.01
N LEU A 31 -7.60 -6.69 4.15
CA LEU A 31 -7.15 -6.72 2.76
C LEU A 31 -5.62 -6.68 2.65
N ILE A 32 -4.95 -5.84 3.44
CA ILE A 32 -3.48 -5.78 3.48
C ILE A 32 -2.90 -7.13 3.92
N GLN A 33 -3.41 -7.73 5.00
CA GLN A 33 -2.94 -9.04 5.47
C GLN A 33 -3.17 -10.15 4.43
N ALA A 34 -4.34 -10.16 3.77
CA ALA A 34 -4.61 -11.12 2.70
C ALA A 34 -3.62 -10.96 1.53
N SER A 35 -3.30 -9.72 1.14
CA SER A 35 -2.30 -9.42 0.11
C SER A 35 -0.89 -9.87 0.52
N GLU A 36 -0.51 -9.72 1.79
CA GLU A 36 0.76 -10.22 2.32
C GLU A 36 0.83 -11.75 2.29
N LEU A 37 -0.23 -12.44 2.70
CA LEU A 37 -0.33 -13.90 2.62
C LEU A 37 -0.21 -14.39 1.18
N TYR A 38 -0.93 -13.76 0.26
CA TYR A 38 -0.84 -14.06 -1.17
C TYR A 38 0.60 -13.89 -1.70
N THR A 39 1.27 -12.81 -1.29
CA THR A 39 2.67 -12.57 -1.66
C THR A 39 3.60 -13.67 -1.13
N LYS A 40 3.39 -14.17 0.09
CA LYS A 40 4.18 -15.27 0.67
C LYS A 40 3.98 -16.58 -0.10
N GLU A 41 2.74 -16.91 -0.47
CA GLU A 41 2.44 -18.10 -1.25
C GLU A 41 3.01 -18.04 -2.67
N LEU A 42 2.91 -16.89 -3.34
CA LEU A 42 3.57 -16.66 -4.63
C LEU A 42 5.09 -16.84 -4.53
N ASN A 43 5.70 -16.32 -3.48
CA ASN A 43 7.14 -16.45 -3.27
C ASN A 43 7.53 -17.91 -3.06
N LYS A 44 6.77 -18.65 -2.24
CA LYS A 44 7.03 -20.07 -1.98
C LYS A 44 6.92 -20.92 -3.25
N LYS A 45 5.92 -20.65 -4.10
CA LYS A 45 5.62 -21.50 -5.26
C LYS A 45 6.37 -21.11 -6.52
N TYR A 46 6.54 -19.82 -6.76
CA TYR A 46 7.07 -19.27 -8.02
C TYR A 46 8.26 -18.34 -7.81
N GLN A 47 8.71 -18.16 -6.58
CA GLN A 47 9.82 -17.26 -6.24
C GLN A 47 9.59 -15.81 -6.69
N VAL A 48 8.35 -15.33 -6.79
CA VAL A 48 8.03 -13.93 -7.15
C VAL A 48 7.16 -13.26 -6.09
N SER A 49 7.26 -11.93 -5.96
CA SER A 49 6.31 -11.16 -5.15
C SER A 49 5.11 -10.70 -5.98
N SER A 50 4.03 -10.28 -5.30
CA SER A 50 2.85 -9.73 -5.98
C SER A 50 3.18 -8.52 -6.87
N ALA A 51 4.11 -7.67 -6.46
CA ALA A 51 4.55 -6.52 -7.27
C ALA A 51 5.30 -6.96 -8.54
N GLN A 52 6.12 -8.02 -8.44
CA GLN A 52 6.82 -8.60 -9.59
C GLN A 52 5.85 -9.25 -10.57
N LEU A 53 4.90 -10.03 -10.07
CA LEU A 53 3.83 -10.61 -10.88
C LEU A 53 3.01 -9.52 -11.59
N ASN A 54 2.63 -8.47 -10.87
CA ASN A 54 1.87 -7.36 -11.45
C ASN A 54 2.65 -6.66 -12.58
N CYS A 55 3.96 -6.45 -12.41
CA CYS A 55 4.82 -5.90 -13.46
C CYS A 55 4.85 -6.79 -14.71
N ILE A 56 4.97 -8.12 -14.54
CA ILE A 56 4.94 -9.08 -15.64
C ILE A 56 3.59 -9.04 -16.36
N LEU A 57 2.47 -9.03 -15.61
CA LEU A 57 1.12 -8.99 -16.20
C LEU A 57 0.89 -7.72 -17.01
N ILE A 58 1.37 -6.56 -16.52
CA ILE A 58 1.29 -5.29 -17.26
C ILE A 58 2.09 -5.37 -18.57
N LEU A 59 3.32 -5.91 -18.52
CA LEU A 59 4.13 -6.07 -19.72
C LEU A 59 3.53 -7.09 -20.70
N TYR A 60 2.86 -8.12 -20.19
CA TYR A 60 2.13 -9.08 -21.01
C TYR A 60 0.91 -8.46 -21.70
N GLU A 61 0.14 -7.62 -20.99
CA GLU A 61 -1.08 -7.00 -21.50
C GLU A 61 -0.80 -5.84 -22.46
N TYR A 62 0.16 -4.98 -22.14
CA TYR A 62 0.43 -3.73 -22.87
C TYR A 62 1.70 -3.78 -23.72
N GLY A 63 2.46 -4.88 -23.67
CA GLY A 63 3.76 -5.02 -24.33
C GLY A 63 4.88 -4.24 -23.63
N PRO A 64 6.02 -4.02 -24.33
CA PRO A 64 7.14 -3.27 -23.77
C PRO A 64 6.73 -1.83 -23.42
N LEU A 65 6.91 -1.47 -22.15
CA LEU A 65 6.57 -0.14 -21.63
C LEU A 65 7.78 0.51 -20.95
N PRO A 66 7.93 1.85 -21.03
CA PRO A 66 8.92 2.55 -20.23
C PRO A 66 8.53 2.48 -18.74
N PRO A 67 9.50 2.50 -17.81
CA PRO A 67 9.24 2.37 -16.37
C PRO A 67 8.21 3.36 -15.81
N SER A 68 8.14 4.57 -16.36
CA SER A 68 7.15 5.59 -15.96
C SER A 68 5.71 5.16 -16.28
N LYS A 69 5.48 4.46 -17.41
CA LYS A 69 4.16 3.95 -17.77
C LYS A 69 3.79 2.75 -16.91
N ILE A 70 4.74 1.85 -16.66
CA ILE A 70 4.54 0.74 -15.71
C ILE A 70 4.15 1.28 -14.34
N ALA A 71 4.81 2.33 -13.86
CA ALA A 71 4.51 2.96 -12.56
C ALA A 71 3.08 3.49 -12.49
N ASN A 72 2.59 4.10 -13.56
CA ASN A 72 1.21 4.59 -13.64
C ASN A 72 0.19 3.43 -13.60
N HIS A 73 0.43 2.36 -14.35
CA HIS A 73 -0.44 1.17 -14.33
C HIS A 73 -0.42 0.46 -12.96
N MET A 74 0.73 0.43 -12.30
CA MET A 74 0.88 -0.13 -10.95
C MET A 74 0.41 0.80 -9.82
N MET A 75 0.11 2.07 -10.12
CA MET A 75 -0.19 3.13 -9.15
C MET A 75 0.89 3.29 -8.06
N VAL A 76 2.17 3.21 -8.45
CA VAL A 76 3.34 3.39 -7.56
C VAL A 76 4.30 4.45 -8.09
N LYS A 77 5.34 4.78 -7.32
CA LYS A 77 6.42 5.66 -7.78
C LYS A 77 7.34 4.92 -8.74
N SER A 78 7.94 5.65 -9.68
CA SER A 78 8.92 5.08 -10.62
C SER A 78 10.08 4.36 -9.92
N SER A 79 10.54 4.86 -8.76
CA SER A 79 11.60 4.22 -7.97
C SER A 79 11.21 2.83 -7.45
N THR A 80 9.93 2.59 -7.18
CA THR A 80 9.41 1.27 -6.81
C THR A 80 9.46 0.33 -8.00
N VAL A 81 9.11 0.80 -9.20
CA VAL A 81 9.17 0.01 -10.44
C VAL A 81 10.60 -0.37 -10.76
N THR A 82 11.55 0.56 -10.70
CA THR A 82 12.98 0.25 -10.91
C THR A 82 13.43 -0.91 -10.04
N GLY A 83 13.17 -0.84 -8.71
CA GLY A 83 13.54 -1.93 -7.82
C GLY A 83 12.77 -3.24 -8.08
N VAL A 84 11.56 -3.20 -8.66
CA VAL A 84 10.82 -4.40 -9.08
C VAL A 84 11.48 -5.04 -10.30
N VAL A 85 11.80 -4.23 -11.32
CA VAL A 85 12.47 -4.66 -12.56
C VAL A 85 13.84 -5.23 -12.24
N ASP A 86 14.68 -4.55 -11.45
CA ASP A 86 16.02 -5.06 -11.08
C ASP A 86 15.95 -6.46 -10.43
N ARG A 87 14.90 -6.72 -9.63
CA ARG A 87 14.71 -8.04 -8.99
C ARG A 87 14.12 -9.08 -9.94
N LEU A 88 13.46 -8.69 -11.02
CA LEU A 88 13.02 -9.57 -12.10
C LEU A 88 14.22 -9.96 -12.97
N GLU A 89 15.03 -8.98 -13.38
CA GLU A 89 16.23 -9.20 -14.18
C GLU A 89 17.24 -10.13 -13.47
N LYS A 90 17.43 -9.96 -12.16
CA LYS A 90 18.26 -10.86 -11.34
C LYS A 90 17.80 -12.33 -11.33
N LYS A 91 16.54 -12.59 -11.70
CA LYS A 91 15.96 -13.93 -11.84
C LYS A 91 15.96 -14.42 -13.28
N GLY A 92 16.45 -13.60 -14.23
CA GLY A 92 16.38 -13.90 -15.66
C GLY A 92 14.97 -13.79 -16.24
N LEU A 93 14.10 -12.99 -15.59
CA LEU A 93 12.72 -12.73 -16.02
C LEU A 93 12.58 -11.31 -16.58
#